data_AF-A0A6A5GFI4-F1
#
_entry.id   AF-A0A6A5GFI4-F1
#
_cell.length_a   1.000
_cell.length_b   1.000
_cell.length_c   1.000
_cell.angle_alpha   90.00
_cell.angle_beta   90.00
_cell.angle_gamma   90.00
#
_symmetry.space_group_name_H-M   'P 1'
#
loop_
_entity.id
_entity.type
_entity.pdbx_description
1 polymer ?
#
loop_
_entity_poly.entity_id
_entity_poly.type
_entity_poly.pdbx_seq_one_letter_code
_entity_poly.pdbx_strand_id
1 'polypeptide(L)'
;MQLTFKPLSEKHIIPMEVFGMDRDVPCCLNKSTKWCQKTLYFYDKNQKEVIAQGIHSYLYQLFGPSVNYQVVSGFYELPPRLENINRSDVILKYLKEEKHELEAYFNATQNQEYVHIKGDLISKVISNSVVYGTKQLKINCCGNYGDEVLFRFRGESLFLKETMFRNSTIITFLNEWKSNRGFTSIKYLSIVCCDQKYLDTAVIEKNVKIKQLSQSEKMLVLTWKERTMVCMSRDDLSVDRSIMSRSYLIRDFDGEGASIEIHPTHFVFAVWNATENPHATEHLKTSG
;
A
#
# COMPACT_ATOMS: atom_id res chain seq x y z
N MET A 1 14.09 15.18 -4.73
CA MET A 1 13.70 16.11 -5.81
C MET A 1 12.31 15.73 -6.29
N GLN A 2 11.38 16.68 -6.44
CA GLN A 2 10.03 16.42 -6.94
C GLN A 2 9.79 17.21 -8.23
N LEU A 3 9.53 16.52 -9.33
CA LEU A 3 9.13 17.10 -10.61
C LEU A 3 7.62 16.89 -10.79
N THR A 4 6.90 17.93 -11.22
CA THR A 4 5.45 17.84 -11.49
C THR A 4 5.21 18.16 -12.96
N PHE A 5 4.59 17.22 -13.67
CA PHE A 5 4.30 17.35 -15.10
C PHE A 5 2.80 17.55 -15.31
N LYS A 6 2.40 18.41 -16.26
CA LYS A 6 1.00 18.58 -16.67
C LYS A 6 0.85 18.59 -18.20
N PRO A 7 -0.15 17.89 -18.76
CA PRO A 7 -0.44 17.98 -20.19
C PRO A 7 -0.99 19.37 -20.54
N LEU A 8 -0.58 19.92 -21.68
CA LEU A 8 -1.14 21.15 -22.26
C LEU A 8 -2.47 20.87 -22.97
N SER A 9 -3.45 21.75 -22.82
CA SER A 9 -4.74 21.64 -23.52
C SER A 9 -4.87 22.49 -24.78
N GLU A 10 -4.04 23.51 -25.01
CA GLU A 10 -3.99 24.33 -26.25
C GLU A 10 -3.05 25.53 -26.04
N LYS A 11 -1.74 25.40 -26.33
CA LYS A 11 -0.83 26.54 -26.59
C LYS A 11 0.33 26.07 -27.47
N HIS A 12 0.78 26.94 -28.38
CA HIS A 12 2.04 26.77 -29.12
C HIS A 12 3.22 26.79 -28.15
N ILE A 13 4.01 25.72 -28.15
CA ILE A 13 5.23 25.59 -27.36
C ILE A 13 6.31 26.44 -28.04
N ILE A 14 6.93 27.36 -27.29
CA ILE A 14 8.24 27.91 -27.66
C ILE A 14 9.26 26.96 -27.04
N PRO A 15 9.98 26.14 -27.82
CA PRO A 15 10.85 25.12 -27.26
C PRO A 15 12.04 25.78 -26.57
N MET A 16 12.20 25.59 -25.27
CA MET A 16 13.51 25.75 -24.62
C MET A 16 13.88 24.50 -23.82
N GLU A 17 14.76 23.73 -24.45
CA GLU A 17 15.75 22.75 -24.00
C GLU A 17 15.62 22.16 -22.58
N VAL A 18 14.84 21.08 -22.47
CA VAL A 18 15.24 19.73 -21.99
C VAL A 18 14.02 18.81 -22.22
N PHE A 19 14.18 17.76 -23.03
CA PHE A 19 13.12 16.81 -23.44
C PHE A 19 11.85 17.40 -24.09
N GLY A 20 11.93 18.56 -24.78
CA GLY A 20 10.78 19.14 -25.49
C GLY A 20 9.67 19.68 -24.57
N MET A 21 9.98 19.89 -23.29
CA MET A 21 9.07 20.46 -22.31
C MET A 21 9.21 21.98 -22.22
N ASP A 22 8.12 22.66 -21.86
CA ASP A 22 8.14 24.09 -21.50
C ASP A 22 8.05 24.24 -19.97
N ARG A 23 8.76 25.21 -19.40
CA ARG A 23 8.78 25.44 -17.96
C ARG A 23 7.84 26.59 -17.63
N ASP A 24 6.92 26.38 -16.69
CA ASP A 24 6.19 27.50 -16.09
C ASP A 24 7.20 28.36 -15.32
N VAL A 25 7.42 29.60 -15.79
CA VAL A 25 8.18 30.62 -15.06
C VAL A 25 7.14 31.46 -14.34
N PRO A 26 6.95 31.29 -13.01
CA PRO A 26 5.90 32.03 -12.32
C PRO A 26 6.21 33.54 -12.37
N CYS A 27 5.39 34.31 -13.08
CA CYS A 27 5.52 35.77 -13.17
C CYS A 27 5.21 36.50 -11.84
N CYS A 28 4.81 35.80 -10.77
CA CYS A 28 4.50 36.42 -9.48
C CYS A 28 5.05 35.60 -8.31
N LEU A 29 6.06 36.16 -7.62
CA LEU A 29 6.64 35.70 -6.35
C LEU A 29 5.69 35.93 -5.15
N ASN A 30 4.40 35.58 -5.26
CA ASN A 30 3.51 35.67 -4.11
C ASN A 30 3.64 34.41 -3.23
N LYS A 31 4.47 34.54 -2.18
CA LYS A 31 4.86 33.51 -1.21
C LYS A 31 3.74 33.01 -0.28
N SER A 32 2.45 33.24 -0.57
CA SER A 32 1.38 32.98 0.41
C SER A 32 0.70 31.62 0.29
N THR A 33 1.02 30.80 -0.71
CA THR A 33 0.51 29.42 -0.74
C THR A 33 1.67 28.43 -0.84
N LYS A 34 1.68 27.43 0.05
CA LYS A 34 2.61 26.28 0.03
C LYS A 34 2.59 25.48 -1.29
N TRP A 35 1.76 25.89 -2.26
CA TRP A 35 1.60 25.30 -3.58
C TRP A 35 2.52 25.93 -4.64
N CYS A 36 3.18 27.06 -4.36
CA CYS A 36 3.96 27.86 -5.33
C CYS A 36 5.46 27.48 -5.45
N GLN A 37 5.96 26.42 -4.82
CA GLN A 37 7.34 25.93 -5.02
C GLN A 37 7.46 24.82 -6.07
N LYS A 38 6.45 24.63 -6.92
CA LYS A 38 6.49 23.61 -7.97
C LYS A 38 7.20 24.16 -9.19
N THR A 39 8.29 23.51 -9.59
CA THR A 39 8.73 23.64 -10.98
C THR A 39 7.76 22.81 -11.81
N LEU A 40 6.88 23.50 -12.53
CA LEU A 40 5.88 22.90 -13.38
C LEU A 40 6.43 22.81 -14.80
N TYR A 41 6.40 21.61 -15.36
CA TYR A 41 6.77 21.37 -16.75
C TYR A 41 5.53 20.97 -17.54
N PHE A 42 5.36 21.63 -18.67
CA PHE A 42 4.33 21.37 -19.65
C PHE A 42 4.90 20.50 -20.77
N TYR A 43 4.11 19.55 -21.23
CA TYR A 43 4.50 18.61 -22.27
C TYR A 43 3.33 18.27 -23.18
N ASP A 44 3.62 17.81 -24.40
CA ASP A 44 2.62 17.22 -25.29
C ASP A 44 2.17 15.88 -24.71
N LYS A 45 0.87 15.74 -24.44
CA LYS A 45 0.28 14.53 -23.88
C LYS A 45 0.63 13.27 -24.70
N ASN A 46 0.76 13.38 -26.02
CA ASN A 46 1.12 12.25 -26.88
C ASN A 46 2.57 11.79 -26.66
N GLN A 47 3.41 12.63 -26.07
CA GLN A 47 4.81 12.34 -25.76
C GLN A 47 5.02 11.99 -24.27
N LYS A 48 3.95 11.84 -23.49
CA LYS A 48 4.00 11.55 -22.04
C LYS A 48 4.98 10.44 -21.68
N GLU A 49 4.84 9.28 -22.31
CA GLU A 49 5.64 8.10 -22.00
C GLU A 49 7.11 8.35 -22.33
N VAL A 50 7.41 8.84 -23.54
CA VAL A 50 8.78 9.09 -24.00
C VAL A 50 9.49 10.11 -23.11
N ILE A 51 8.81 11.20 -22.76
CA ILE A 51 9.37 12.26 -21.91
C ILE A 51 9.61 11.74 -20.49
N ALA A 52 8.62 11.07 -19.89
CA ALA A 52 8.75 10.51 -18.55
C ALA A 52 9.86 9.46 -18.47
N GLN A 53 9.97 8.58 -19.48
CA GLN A 53 11.03 7.58 -19.57
C GLN A 53 12.41 8.20 -19.76
N GLY A 54 12.54 9.23 -20.60
CA GLY A 54 13.80 9.94 -20.81
C GLY A 54 14.31 10.60 -19.52
N ILE A 55 13.42 11.29 -18.81
CA ILE A 55 13.75 11.92 -17.52
C ILE A 55 14.10 10.85 -16.49
N HIS A 56 13.27 9.83 -16.34
CA HIS A 56 13.51 8.76 -15.36
C HIS A 56 14.82 8.04 -15.63
N SER A 57 15.12 7.71 -16.88
CA SER A 57 16.38 7.06 -17.26
C SER A 57 17.59 7.92 -16.91
N TYR A 58 17.51 9.24 -17.16
CA TYR A 58 18.58 10.17 -16.77
C TYR A 58 18.76 10.24 -15.25
N LEU A 59 17.66 10.33 -14.49
CA LEU A 59 17.71 10.34 -13.03
C LEU A 59 18.21 9.01 -12.46
N TYR A 60 17.86 7.90 -13.10
CA TYR A 60 18.33 6.58 -12.72
C TYR A 60 19.81 6.40 -13.00
N GLN A 61 20.32 6.86 -14.14
CA GLN A 61 21.75 6.86 -14.45
C GLN A 61 22.55 7.75 -13.48
N LEU A 62 21.99 8.89 -13.07
CA LEU A 62 22.67 9.84 -12.19
C LEU A 62 22.75 9.37 -10.74
N PHE A 63 21.63 8.88 -10.18
CA PHE A 63 21.53 8.53 -8.76
C PHE A 63 21.65 7.03 -8.48
N GLY A 64 21.43 6.18 -9.49
CA GLY A 64 21.50 4.74 -9.38
C GLY A 64 20.37 4.10 -8.56
N PRO A 65 20.43 2.77 -8.35
CA PRO A 65 19.39 2.00 -7.66
C PRO A 65 19.31 2.26 -6.15
N SER A 66 20.23 3.05 -5.57
CA SER A 66 20.29 3.31 -4.13
C SER A 66 19.20 4.28 -3.66
N VAL A 67 18.61 5.04 -4.59
CA VAL A 67 17.53 5.99 -4.30
C VAL A 67 16.17 5.35 -4.54
N ASN A 68 15.18 5.74 -3.75
CA ASN A 68 13.79 5.32 -3.96
C ASN A 68 13.11 6.17 -5.03
N TYR A 69 12.69 5.54 -6.11
CA TYR A 69 11.89 6.14 -7.17
C TYR A 69 10.41 5.90 -6.90
N GLN A 70 9.62 6.96 -7.02
CA GLN A 70 8.18 6.89 -6.84
C GLN A 70 7.45 7.58 -7.98
N VAL A 71 6.31 7.01 -8.37
CA VAL A 71 5.41 7.58 -9.38
C VAL A 71 4.02 7.76 -8.80
N VAL A 72 3.36 8.85 -9.16
CA VAL A 72 2.02 9.20 -8.68
C VAL A 72 1.16 9.51 -9.90
N SER A 73 -0.03 8.90 -9.98
CA SER A 73 -0.96 9.15 -11.06
C SER A 73 -1.67 10.50 -10.91
N GLY A 74 -2.11 11.04 -12.03
CA GLY A 74 -3.15 12.06 -12.03
C GLY A 74 -4.52 11.46 -11.72
N PHE A 75 -5.52 12.30 -11.50
CA PHE A 75 -6.90 11.86 -11.26
C PHE A 75 -7.58 11.18 -12.46
N TYR A 76 -7.09 11.44 -13.66
CA TYR A 76 -7.75 11.10 -14.93
C TYR A 76 -6.93 10.18 -15.83
N GLU A 77 -5.72 9.80 -15.42
CA GLU A 77 -4.80 9.03 -16.25
C GLU A 77 -3.90 8.15 -15.41
N LEU A 78 -3.50 7.00 -15.98
CA LEU A 78 -2.49 6.13 -15.38
C LEU A 78 -1.14 6.85 -15.28
N PRO A 79 -0.28 6.48 -14.31
CA PRO A 79 1.11 6.94 -14.32
C PRO A 79 1.85 6.42 -15.57
N PRO A 80 2.94 7.10 -16.00
CA PRO A 80 3.79 6.58 -17.05
C PRO A 80 4.38 5.23 -16.69
N ARG A 81 4.61 4.38 -17.69
CA ARG A 81 5.19 3.04 -17.53
C ARG A 81 6.70 3.16 -17.43
N LEU A 82 7.20 3.12 -16.20
CA LEU A 82 8.60 3.32 -15.86
C LEU A 82 9.18 2.07 -15.18
N GLU A 83 10.34 1.61 -15.64
CA GLU A 83 11.11 0.56 -14.97
C GLU A 83 11.75 1.07 -13.68
N ASN A 84 12.20 0.18 -12.80
CA ASN A 84 12.97 0.54 -11.59
C ASN A 84 12.26 1.52 -10.64
N ILE A 85 10.92 1.49 -10.61
CA ILE A 85 10.12 2.23 -9.65
C ILE A 85 9.94 1.39 -8.39
N ASN A 86 10.23 1.97 -7.23
CA ASN A 86 10.02 1.29 -5.95
C ASN A 86 8.58 1.44 -5.47
N ARG A 87 7.92 2.56 -5.81
CA ARG A 87 6.60 2.93 -5.25
C ARG A 87 5.65 3.53 -6.27
N SER A 88 4.40 3.08 -6.25
CA SER A 88 3.31 3.67 -7.05
C SER A 88 2.18 4.18 -6.18
N ASP A 89 1.60 5.31 -6.56
CA ASP A 89 0.29 5.79 -6.09
C ASP A 89 -0.63 5.95 -7.30
N VAL A 90 -1.60 5.05 -7.43
CA VAL A 90 -2.49 4.91 -8.59
C VAL A 90 -3.91 5.33 -8.19
N ILE A 91 -4.40 6.39 -8.81
CA ILE A 91 -5.73 6.95 -8.59
C ILE A 91 -6.67 6.49 -9.71
N LEU A 92 -7.70 5.72 -9.35
CA LEU A 92 -8.67 5.14 -10.27
C LEU A 92 -9.98 5.94 -10.40
N LYS A 93 -10.22 6.92 -9.51
CA LYS A 93 -11.54 7.55 -9.30
C LYS A 93 -12.22 8.10 -10.56
N TYR A 94 -11.44 8.65 -11.51
CA TYR A 94 -11.98 9.18 -12.78
C TYR A 94 -11.24 8.61 -13.99
N LEU A 95 -10.58 7.47 -13.80
CA LEU A 95 -9.79 6.81 -14.82
C LEU A 95 -10.72 6.23 -15.88
N LYS A 96 -10.52 6.57 -17.15
CA LYS A 96 -11.34 6.04 -18.28
C LYS A 96 -10.77 4.75 -18.86
N GLU A 97 -9.51 4.48 -18.56
CA GLU A 97 -8.73 3.36 -19.07
C GLU A 97 -9.34 2.02 -18.63
N GLU A 98 -9.27 1.06 -19.54
CA GLU A 98 -9.79 -0.29 -19.34
C GLU A 98 -8.90 -1.13 -18.42
N LYS A 99 -9.43 -2.28 -17.97
CA LYS A 99 -8.71 -3.21 -17.10
C LYS A 99 -7.38 -3.67 -17.68
N HIS A 100 -7.31 -3.91 -18.99
CA HIS A 100 -6.09 -4.40 -19.65
C HIS A 100 -4.96 -3.35 -19.64
N GLU A 101 -5.29 -2.05 -19.74
CA GLU A 101 -4.30 -0.96 -19.66
C GLU A 101 -3.72 -0.82 -18.26
N LEU A 102 -4.57 -0.98 -17.24
CA LEU A 102 -4.15 -0.99 -15.84
C LEU A 102 -3.26 -2.21 -15.53
N GLU A 103 -3.59 -3.38 -16.07
CA GLU A 103 -2.74 -4.57 -15.92
C GLU A 103 -1.43 -4.43 -16.68
N ALA A 104 -1.43 -3.87 -17.88
CA ALA A 104 -0.22 -3.56 -18.63
C ALA A 104 0.69 -2.58 -17.88
N TYR A 105 0.11 -1.61 -17.15
CA TYR A 105 0.87 -0.75 -16.24
C TYR A 105 1.55 -1.56 -15.13
N PHE A 106 0.81 -2.38 -14.39
CA PHE A 106 1.38 -3.17 -13.30
C PHE A 106 2.45 -4.17 -13.77
N ASN A 107 2.29 -4.73 -14.97
CA ASN A 107 3.31 -5.59 -15.59
C ASN A 107 4.58 -4.82 -15.95
N ALA A 108 4.45 -3.60 -16.49
CA ALA A 108 5.61 -2.77 -16.83
C ALA A 108 6.39 -2.31 -15.59
N THR A 109 5.73 -2.21 -14.43
CA THR A 109 6.34 -1.76 -13.18
C THR A 109 6.51 -2.88 -12.16
N GLN A 110 6.82 -4.10 -12.61
CA GLN A 110 6.99 -5.26 -11.73
C GLN A 110 8.08 -5.04 -10.66
N ASN A 111 7.97 -5.72 -9.52
CA ASN A 111 8.91 -5.69 -8.38
C ASN A 111 8.88 -4.42 -7.52
N GLN A 112 7.77 -3.69 -7.56
CA GLN A 112 7.53 -2.60 -6.63
C GLN A 112 7.52 -3.07 -5.17
N GLU A 113 8.18 -2.30 -4.30
CA GLU A 113 8.13 -2.53 -2.85
C GLU A 113 6.75 -2.15 -2.31
N TYR A 114 6.15 -1.08 -2.86
CA TYR A 114 4.90 -0.51 -2.36
C TYR A 114 3.99 -0.02 -3.49
N VAL A 115 2.72 -0.42 -3.44
CA VAL A 115 1.69 0.11 -4.33
C VAL A 115 0.51 0.61 -3.49
N HIS A 116 0.12 1.86 -3.71
CA HIS A 116 -1.11 2.44 -3.17
C HIS A 116 -2.11 2.61 -4.31
N ILE A 117 -3.29 2.04 -4.18
CA ILE A 117 -4.43 2.23 -5.09
C ILE A 117 -5.50 3.03 -4.36
N LYS A 118 -6.01 4.08 -5.01
CA LYS A 118 -7.09 4.92 -4.49
C LYS A 118 -8.25 4.98 -5.46
N GLY A 119 -9.47 4.95 -4.93
CA GLY A 119 -10.67 5.11 -5.70
C GLY A 119 -11.31 3.78 -6.04
N ASP A 120 -12.34 3.84 -6.87
CA ASP A 120 -13.30 2.75 -6.96
C ASP A 120 -12.77 1.56 -7.77
N LEU A 121 -12.38 0.49 -7.07
CA LEU A 121 -12.03 -0.80 -7.67
C LEU A 121 -13.26 -1.56 -8.17
N ILE A 122 -14.49 -1.14 -7.84
CA ILE A 122 -15.74 -1.90 -8.07
C ILE A 122 -15.93 -2.29 -9.54
N SER A 123 -15.40 -1.50 -10.48
CA SER A 123 -15.48 -1.78 -11.93
C SER A 123 -14.19 -2.32 -12.55
N LYS A 124 -13.06 -2.31 -11.81
CA LYS A 124 -11.71 -2.50 -12.37
C LYS A 124 -10.91 -3.64 -11.75
N VAL A 125 -11.51 -4.47 -10.89
CA VAL A 125 -10.83 -5.68 -10.38
C VAL A 125 -10.29 -6.50 -11.56
N ILE A 126 -8.97 -6.61 -11.62
CA ILE A 126 -8.25 -7.46 -12.56
C ILE A 126 -8.05 -8.79 -11.86
N SER A 127 -8.91 -9.74 -12.17
CA SER A 127 -8.75 -11.12 -11.73
C SER A 127 -7.36 -11.60 -12.16
N ASN A 128 -6.53 -12.04 -11.21
CA ASN A 128 -5.15 -12.49 -11.43
C ASN A 128 -4.13 -11.39 -11.77
N SER A 129 -4.36 -10.14 -11.34
CA SER A 129 -3.38 -9.07 -11.50
C SER A 129 -2.04 -9.38 -10.84
N VAL A 130 -0.95 -9.00 -11.50
CA VAL A 130 0.40 -9.07 -10.90
C VAL A 130 0.56 -8.18 -9.66
N VAL A 131 -0.33 -7.18 -9.48
CA VAL A 131 -0.28 -6.26 -8.33
C VAL A 131 -0.42 -6.98 -6.99
N TYR A 132 -1.10 -8.13 -6.96
CA TYR A 132 -1.28 -8.93 -5.75
C TYR A 132 0.02 -9.58 -5.24
N GLY A 133 1.06 -9.63 -6.08
CA GLY A 133 2.41 -10.07 -5.71
C GLY A 133 3.30 -8.97 -5.13
N THR A 134 2.82 -7.71 -5.08
CA THR A 134 3.59 -6.59 -4.51
C THR A 134 3.89 -6.84 -3.04
N LYS A 135 5.11 -6.51 -2.58
CA LYS A 135 5.51 -6.70 -1.19
C LYS A 135 4.56 -6.00 -0.21
N GLN A 136 4.22 -4.74 -0.46
CA GLN A 136 3.24 -3.98 0.30
C GLN A 136 2.15 -3.40 -0.61
N LEU A 137 0.90 -3.74 -0.34
CA LEU A 137 -0.24 -3.27 -1.10
C LEU A 137 -1.21 -2.52 -0.18
N LYS A 138 -1.53 -1.29 -0.56
CA LYS A 138 -2.53 -0.46 0.10
C LYS A 138 -3.64 -0.14 -0.87
N ILE A 139 -4.87 -0.36 -0.44
CA ILE A 139 -6.07 -0.08 -1.23
C ILE A 139 -7.02 0.73 -0.38
N ASN A 140 -7.34 1.94 -0.87
CA ASN A 140 -8.44 2.73 -0.33
C ASN A 140 -9.67 2.53 -1.21
N CYS A 141 -10.83 2.32 -0.57
CA CYS A 141 -12.13 2.14 -1.21
C CYS A 141 -12.25 0.80 -1.96
N CYS A 142 -12.05 -0.32 -1.24
CA CYS A 142 -12.16 -1.65 -1.85
C CYS A 142 -13.62 -2.15 -1.98
N GLY A 143 -14.60 -1.41 -1.43
CA GLY A 143 -16.02 -1.75 -1.54
C GLY A 143 -16.30 -3.16 -1.04
N ASN A 144 -16.93 -4.00 -1.86
CA ASN A 144 -17.27 -5.39 -1.52
C ASN A 144 -16.20 -6.42 -1.94
N TYR A 145 -15.03 -5.97 -2.38
CA TYR A 145 -13.98 -6.84 -2.95
C TYR A 145 -12.84 -7.13 -1.98
N GLY A 146 -12.90 -6.63 -0.75
CA GLY A 146 -11.88 -6.87 0.25
C GLY A 146 -11.56 -8.36 0.44
N ASP A 147 -12.59 -9.20 0.49
CA ASP A 147 -12.43 -10.66 0.60
C ASP A 147 -11.58 -11.22 -0.56
N GLU A 148 -11.92 -10.87 -1.80
CA GLU A 148 -11.21 -11.35 -3.00
C GLU A 148 -9.76 -10.87 -3.02
N VAL A 149 -9.53 -9.60 -2.68
CA VAL A 149 -8.18 -9.04 -2.61
C VAL A 149 -7.32 -9.80 -1.60
N LEU A 150 -7.86 -10.09 -0.41
CA LEU A 150 -7.13 -10.85 0.61
C LEU A 150 -6.74 -12.24 0.09
N PHE A 151 -7.67 -12.99 -0.49
CA PHE A 151 -7.40 -14.35 -0.98
C PHE A 151 -6.38 -14.41 -2.12
N ARG A 152 -6.30 -13.36 -2.94
CA ARG A 152 -5.35 -13.26 -4.06
C ARG A 152 -3.99 -12.70 -3.66
N PHE A 153 -3.90 -11.95 -2.56
CA PHE A 153 -2.65 -11.34 -2.13
C PHE A 153 -1.59 -12.40 -1.79
N ARG A 154 -0.36 -12.12 -2.22
CA ARG A 154 0.83 -12.98 -2.04
C ARG A 154 2.04 -12.22 -1.48
N GLY A 155 1.88 -10.95 -1.14
CA GLY A 155 2.93 -10.14 -0.54
C GLY A 155 3.04 -10.29 0.98
N GLU A 156 3.72 -9.31 1.62
CA GLU A 156 4.01 -9.29 3.05
C GLU A 156 3.07 -8.38 3.85
N SER A 157 2.68 -7.23 3.31
CA SER A 157 1.80 -6.28 4.02
C SER A 157 0.61 -5.86 3.18
N LEU A 158 -0.59 -6.04 3.71
CA LEU A 158 -1.84 -5.65 3.06
C LEU A 158 -2.61 -4.65 3.92
N PHE A 159 -3.02 -3.54 3.32
CA PHE A 159 -3.80 -2.49 3.96
C PHE A 159 -5.06 -2.22 3.15
N LEU A 160 -6.22 -2.57 3.68
CA LEU A 160 -7.51 -2.35 3.05
C LEU A 160 -8.30 -1.34 3.85
N LYS A 161 -8.76 -0.28 3.18
CA LYS A 161 -9.59 0.76 3.80
C LYS A 161 -10.92 0.88 3.07
N GLU A 162 -11.95 1.24 3.82
CA GLU A 162 -13.30 1.48 3.31
C GLU A 162 -13.78 0.27 2.49
N THR A 163 -13.75 -0.90 3.15
CA THR A 163 -14.14 -2.18 2.56
C THR A 163 -15.15 -2.89 3.45
N MET A 164 -15.99 -3.73 2.87
CA MET A 164 -16.77 -4.71 3.62
C MET A 164 -16.00 -6.03 3.69
N PHE A 165 -16.09 -6.71 4.82
CA PHE A 165 -15.47 -8.02 5.05
C PHE A 165 -16.45 -8.94 5.76
N ARG A 166 -16.40 -10.22 5.38
CA ARG A 166 -17.20 -11.24 6.06
C ARG A 166 -16.41 -11.82 7.24
N ASN A 167 -17.09 -12.09 8.36
CA ASN A 167 -16.50 -12.81 9.49
C ASN A 167 -15.87 -14.14 9.04
N SER A 168 -16.53 -14.87 8.12
CA SER A 168 -16.03 -16.12 7.56
C SER A 168 -14.67 -15.98 6.87
N THR A 169 -14.42 -14.83 6.21
CA THR A 169 -13.15 -14.55 5.55
C THR A 169 -12.03 -14.40 6.57
N ILE A 170 -12.26 -13.63 7.64
CA ILE A 170 -11.28 -13.45 8.72
C ILE A 170 -11.01 -14.78 9.44
N ILE A 171 -12.06 -15.56 9.71
CA ILE A 171 -11.94 -16.90 10.30
C ILE A 171 -11.10 -17.83 9.42
N THR A 172 -11.35 -17.83 8.11
CA THR A 172 -10.60 -18.65 7.14
C THR A 172 -9.14 -18.22 7.11
N PHE A 173 -8.87 -16.92 6.98
CA PHE A 173 -7.53 -16.35 7.01
C PHE A 173 -6.74 -16.80 8.26
N LEU A 174 -7.32 -16.62 9.45
CA LEU A 174 -6.63 -16.95 10.70
C LEU A 174 -6.39 -18.46 10.85
N ASN A 175 -7.36 -19.30 10.47
CA ASN A 175 -7.21 -20.75 10.56
C ASN A 175 -6.21 -21.31 9.54
N GLU A 176 -6.19 -20.79 8.31
CA GLU A 176 -5.23 -21.18 7.29
C GLU A 176 -3.82 -20.72 7.62
N TRP A 177 -3.67 -19.49 8.13
CA TRP A 177 -2.38 -19.00 8.63
C TRP A 177 -1.89 -19.85 9.80
N LYS A 178 -2.74 -20.09 10.81
CA LYS A 178 -2.42 -20.89 11.99
C LYS A 178 -2.01 -22.32 11.64
N SER A 179 -2.67 -22.95 10.68
CA SER A 179 -2.37 -24.32 10.22
C SER A 179 -1.27 -24.38 9.17
N ASN A 180 -0.64 -23.25 8.83
CA ASN A 180 0.38 -23.13 7.79
C ASN A 180 -0.09 -23.60 6.38
N ARG A 181 -1.40 -23.53 6.11
CA ARG A 181 -1.99 -23.94 4.83
C ARG A 181 -2.14 -22.79 3.84
N GLY A 182 -2.14 -21.55 4.33
CA GLY A 182 -2.33 -20.36 3.52
C GLY A 182 -1.78 -19.12 4.20
N PHE A 183 -1.63 -18.04 3.42
CA PHE A 183 -1.25 -16.71 3.91
C PHE A 183 0.09 -16.61 4.65
N THR A 184 0.99 -17.59 4.50
CA THR A 184 2.27 -17.65 5.21
C THR A 184 3.21 -16.49 4.87
N SER A 185 3.05 -15.87 3.70
CA SER A 185 3.81 -14.68 3.31
C SER A 185 3.38 -13.42 4.06
N ILE A 186 2.14 -13.37 4.56
CA ILE A 186 1.58 -12.17 5.19
C ILE A 186 2.17 -12.00 6.58
N LYS A 187 2.89 -10.90 6.76
CA LYS A 187 3.43 -10.43 8.04
C LYS A 187 2.53 -9.38 8.68
N TYR A 188 1.81 -8.62 7.87
CA TYR A 188 0.93 -7.56 8.35
C TYR A 188 -0.35 -7.45 7.52
N LEU A 189 -1.49 -7.40 8.21
CA LEU A 189 -2.79 -7.16 7.60
C LEU A 189 -3.55 -6.13 8.43
N SER A 190 -4.01 -5.07 7.78
CA SER A 190 -4.91 -4.07 8.37
C SER A 190 -6.13 -3.90 7.47
N ILE A 191 -7.30 -4.08 8.07
CA ILE A 191 -8.59 -3.90 7.43
C ILE A 191 -9.34 -2.84 8.23
N VAL A 192 -9.71 -1.75 7.58
CA VAL A 192 -10.61 -0.74 8.12
C VAL A 192 -11.89 -0.82 7.32
N CYS A 193 -12.96 -1.21 7.99
CA CYS A 193 -14.27 -1.33 7.38
C CYS A 193 -14.90 0.06 7.20
N CYS A 194 -15.91 0.16 6.32
CA CYS A 194 -16.76 1.36 6.28
C CYS A 194 -17.47 1.54 7.64
N ASP A 195 -18.01 2.73 7.93
CA ASP A 195 -18.54 3.18 9.24
C ASP A 195 -19.69 2.34 9.87
N GLN A 196 -19.97 1.14 9.37
CA GLN A 196 -20.89 0.17 9.95
C GLN A 196 -20.12 -0.95 10.67
N LYS A 197 -20.73 -1.54 11.69
CA LYS A 197 -20.16 -2.64 12.48
C LYS A 197 -20.27 -3.95 11.71
N TYR A 198 -19.28 -4.26 10.86
CA TYR A 198 -19.31 -5.46 10.00
C TYR A 198 -18.72 -6.70 10.67
N LEU A 199 -17.77 -6.53 11.59
CA LEU A 199 -17.11 -7.65 12.24
C LEU A 199 -17.77 -8.02 13.57
N ASP A 200 -18.01 -9.30 13.76
CA ASP A 200 -18.45 -9.85 15.04
C ASP A 200 -17.26 -10.51 15.74
N THR A 201 -16.67 -9.77 16.69
CA THR A 201 -15.51 -10.21 17.46
C THR A 201 -15.77 -11.55 18.15
N ALA A 202 -16.95 -11.74 18.76
CA ALA A 202 -17.26 -12.95 19.52
C ALA A 202 -17.36 -14.18 18.59
N VAL A 203 -17.96 -14.01 17.40
CA VAL A 203 -18.02 -15.06 16.39
C VAL A 203 -16.62 -15.44 15.92
N ILE A 204 -15.76 -14.46 15.62
CA ILE A 204 -14.40 -14.74 15.13
C ILE A 204 -13.57 -15.46 16.21
N GLU A 205 -13.54 -14.94 17.43
CA GLU A 205 -12.76 -15.49 18.54
C GLU A 205 -13.15 -16.94 18.86
N LYS A 206 -14.47 -17.22 18.92
CA LYS A 206 -15.01 -18.57 19.19
C LYS A 206 -14.56 -19.60 18.15
N ASN A 207 -14.50 -19.20 16.87
CA ASN A 207 -14.20 -20.12 15.77
C ASN A 207 -12.70 -20.38 15.57
N VAL A 208 -11.84 -19.42 15.92
CA VAL A 208 -10.39 -19.50 15.68
C VAL A 208 -9.62 -20.00 16.91
N LYS A 209 -10.25 -19.99 18.09
CA LYS A 209 -9.62 -20.30 19.39
C LYS A 209 -8.41 -19.39 19.64
N ILE A 210 -8.65 -18.08 19.56
CA ILE A 210 -7.65 -17.05 19.82
C ILE A 210 -7.24 -17.10 21.30
N LYS A 211 -5.93 -17.07 21.56
CA LYS A 211 -5.41 -17.06 22.93
C LYS A 211 -5.46 -15.64 23.48
N GLN A 212 -5.72 -15.53 24.78
CA GLN A 212 -5.77 -14.26 25.49
C GLN A 212 -4.74 -14.28 26.62
N LEU A 213 -3.95 -13.21 26.73
CA LEU A 213 -3.12 -12.97 27.90
C LEU A 213 -4.01 -12.64 29.11
N SER A 214 -3.65 -13.18 30.27
CA SER A 214 -4.27 -12.87 31.55
C SER A 214 -4.16 -11.38 31.88
N GLN A 215 -5.10 -10.85 32.68
CA GLN A 215 -5.15 -9.41 32.99
C GLN A 215 -3.86 -8.90 33.66
N SER A 216 -3.19 -9.75 34.44
CA SER A 216 -1.90 -9.47 35.09
C SER A 216 -0.71 -9.42 34.13
N GLU A 217 -0.82 -10.01 32.94
CA GLU A 217 0.25 -9.98 31.95
C GLU A 217 0.27 -8.66 31.18
N LYS A 218 1.49 -8.22 30.86
CA LYS A 218 1.72 -7.03 30.02
C LYS A 218 1.27 -7.32 28.59
N MET A 219 0.62 -6.34 27.96
CA MET A 219 0.18 -6.46 26.57
C MET A 219 1.37 -6.65 25.62
N LEU A 220 1.16 -7.42 24.56
CA LEU A 220 2.13 -7.54 23.47
C LEU A 220 2.15 -6.21 22.72
N VAL A 221 3.32 -5.56 22.72
CA VAL A 221 3.57 -4.36 21.93
C VAL A 221 4.43 -4.75 20.75
N LEU A 222 3.87 -4.57 19.56
CA LEU A 222 4.61 -4.75 18.31
C LEU A 222 4.72 -3.42 17.63
N THR A 223 5.93 -3.11 17.18
CA THR A 223 6.21 -1.92 16.38
C THR A 223 6.71 -2.34 15.02
N TRP A 224 6.29 -1.63 13.98
CA TRP A 224 6.78 -1.86 12.62
C TRP A 224 6.78 -0.56 11.82
N LYS A 225 7.46 -0.58 10.68
CA LYS A 225 7.52 0.54 9.75
C LYS A 225 6.57 0.29 8.57
N GLU A 226 5.46 1.01 8.52
CA GLU A 226 4.58 1.06 7.34
C GLU A 226 5.24 1.95 6.29
N ARG A 227 5.48 1.45 5.07
CA ARG A 227 5.95 2.30 3.97
C ARG A 227 4.86 3.27 3.56
N THR A 228 5.25 4.50 3.27
CA THR A 228 4.35 5.54 2.76
C THR A 228 4.91 6.16 1.50
N MET A 229 4.06 6.84 0.74
CA MET A 229 4.52 7.75 -0.31
C MET A 229 5.19 8.96 0.34
N VAL A 230 6.28 9.43 -0.27
CA VAL A 230 6.85 10.74 0.07
C VAL A 230 5.93 11.79 -0.53
N CYS A 231 5.48 12.75 0.27
CA CYS A 231 4.71 13.88 -0.21
C CYS A 231 5.28 15.18 0.38
N MET A 232 4.92 16.34 -0.19
CA MET A 232 5.49 17.64 0.22
C MET A 232 5.28 18.00 1.71
N SER A 233 4.43 17.26 2.44
CA SER A 233 4.21 17.46 3.88
C SER A 233 4.78 16.34 4.76
N ARG A 234 5.38 15.30 4.16
CA ARG A 234 6.01 14.17 4.85
C ARG A 234 7.21 13.66 4.07
N ASP A 235 8.39 13.94 4.61
CA ASP A 235 9.67 13.44 4.09
C ASP A 235 9.95 11.99 4.53
N ASP A 236 9.19 11.47 5.50
CA ASP A 236 9.38 10.13 6.02
C ASP A 236 8.99 9.07 4.99
N LEU A 237 9.95 8.22 4.62
CA LEU A 237 9.75 7.06 3.75
C LEU A 237 8.90 5.96 4.41
N SER A 238 8.70 6.04 5.72
CA SER A 238 7.92 5.10 6.51
C SER A 238 7.36 5.77 7.75
N VAL A 239 6.20 5.31 8.20
CA VAL A 239 5.58 5.73 9.46
C VAL A 239 5.74 4.60 10.46
N ASP A 240 6.23 4.94 11.66
CA ASP A 240 6.26 4.00 12.78
C ASP A 240 4.82 3.71 13.21
N ARG A 241 4.51 2.43 13.30
CA ARG A 241 3.22 1.91 13.73
C ARG A 241 3.42 1.01 14.93
N SER A 242 2.38 0.94 15.74
CA SER A 242 2.33 -0.02 16.82
C SER A 242 0.94 -0.62 16.96
N ILE A 243 0.91 -1.85 17.46
CA ILE A 243 -0.28 -2.53 17.94
C ILE A 243 0.01 -2.97 19.37
N MET A 244 -0.96 -2.75 20.25
CA MET A 244 -0.95 -3.29 21.59
C MET A 244 -2.11 -4.28 21.68
N SER A 245 -1.80 -5.57 21.82
CA SER A 245 -2.83 -6.59 21.91
C SER A 245 -2.58 -7.60 23.03
N ARG A 246 -3.67 -8.09 23.60
CA ARG A 246 -3.70 -9.26 24.50
C ARG A 246 -4.07 -10.54 23.75
N SER A 247 -4.65 -10.40 22.57
CA SER A 247 -5.11 -11.50 21.73
C SER A 247 -3.98 -11.92 20.80
N TYR A 248 -3.67 -13.21 20.78
CA TYR A 248 -2.62 -13.74 19.93
C TYR A 248 -2.94 -15.14 19.40
N LEU A 249 -2.24 -15.53 18.34
CA LEU A 249 -2.21 -16.87 17.78
C LEU A 249 -0.76 -17.33 17.62
N ILE A 250 -0.58 -18.64 17.70
CA ILE A 250 0.68 -19.31 17.41
C ILE A 250 0.42 -20.22 16.23
N ARG A 251 1.29 -20.15 15.20
CA ARG A 251 1.24 -21.02 14.05
C ARG A 251 1.76 -22.40 14.42
N ASP A 252 0.99 -23.43 14.08
CA ASP A 252 1.21 -24.80 14.55
C ASP A 252 2.50 -25.42 13.97
N PHE A 253 2.95 -24.95 12.80
CA PHE A 253 4.08 -25.53 12.07
C PHE A 253 5.46 -25.13 12.60
N ASP A 254 5.68 -23.83 12.84
CA ASP A 254 6.99 -23.26 13.19
C ASP A 254 6.98 -22.43 14.47
N GLY A 255 5.82 -22.29 15.11
CA GLY A 255 5.67 -21.53 16.35
C GLY A 255 5.71 -20.02 16.17
N GLU A 256 5.64 -19.49 14.95
CA GLU A 256 5.52 -18.04 14.76
C GLU A 256 4.27 -17.50 15.45
N GLY A 257 4.44 -16.37 16.13
CA GLY A 257 3.34 -15.71 16.82
C GLY A 257 2.71 -14.63 15.96
N ALA A 258 1.44 -14.34 16.20
CA ALA A 258 0.80 -13.17 15.65
C ALA A 258 -0.11 -12.52 16.69
N SER A 259 -0.01 -11.20 16.80
CA SER A 259 -0.94 -10.40 17.61
C SER A 259 -2.11 -9.95 16.75
N ILE A 260 -3.29 -9.95 17.37
CA ILE A 260 -4.55 -9.74 16.67
C ILE A 260 -5.35 -8.69 17.42
N GLU A 261 -5.90 -7.73 16.71
CA GLU A 261 -6.87 -6.78 17.25
C GLU A 261 -8.13 -6.87 16.40
N ILE A 262 -9.27 -7.15 17.04
CA ILE A 262 -10.55 -7.33 16.37
C ILE A 262 -11.57 -6.38 16.99
N HIS A 263 -11.99 -5.41 16.20
CA HIS A 263 -13.09 -4.51 16.52
C HIS A 263 -14.15 -4.56 15.43
N PRO A 264 -15.39 -4.14 15.72
CA PRO A 264 -16.46 -4.17 14.72
C PRO A 264 -16.18 -3.40 13.43
N THR A 265 -15.29 -2.41 13.49
CA THR A 265 -14.92 -1.52 12.38
C THR A 265 -13.52 -1.77 11.84
N HIS A 266 -12.67 -2.55 12.52
CA HIS A 266 -11.32 -2.80 12.05
C HIS A 266 -10.74 -4.11 12.55
N PHE A 267 -9.85 -4.67 11.74
CA PHE A 267 -9.08 -5.87 12.05
C PHE A 267 -7.61 -5.59 11.78
N VAL A 268 -6.75 -5.94 12.73
CA VAL A 268 -5.30 -5.84 12.59
C VAL A 268 -4.67 -7.16 12.98
N PHE A 269 -3.70 -7.59 12.19
CA PHE A 269 -2.93 -8.80 12.37
C PHE A 269 -1.46 -8.49 12.09
N ALA A 270 -0.58 -8.84 13.03
CA ALA A 270 0.86 -8.60 12.93
C ALA A 270 1.64 -9.82 13.42
N VAL A 271 2.45 -10.39 12.54
CA VAL A 271 3.33 -11.54 12.84
C VAL A 271 4.56 -11.06 13.59
N TRP A 272 5.06 -11.91 14.48
CA TRP A 272 6.30 -11.73 15.21
C TRP A 272 7.01 -13.05 15.43
N ASN A 273 8.34 -12.98 15.39
CA ASN A 273 9.20 -14.07 15.79
C ASN A 273 9.71 -13.83 17.24
N ALA A 274 9.96 -14.93 17.95
CA ALA A 274 10.65 -14.95 19.24
C ALA A 274 11.95 -14.15 19.24
N THR A 275 12.66 -14.16 18.11
CA THR A 275 13.96 -13.51 17.95
C THR A 275 13.85 -12.00 17.74
N GLU A 276 12.79 -11.51 17.08
CA GLU A 276 12.58 -10.08 16.81
C GLU A 276 11.85 -9.36 17.95
N ASN A 277 11.09 -10.11 18.77
CA ASN A 277 10.41 -9.56 19.93
C ASN A 277 10.58 -10.52 21.14
N PRO A 278 11.75 -10.51 21.80
CA PRO A 278 12.05 -11.44 22.89
C PRO A 278 11.08 -11.30 24.08
N HIS A 279 10.56 -10.11 24.33
CA HIS A 279 9.52 -9.87 25.33
C HIS A 279 8.21 -10.60 25.03
N ALA A 280 7.89 -10.88 23.76
CA ALA A 280 6.70 -11.66 23.40
C ALA A 280 6.86 -13.16 23.70
N THR A 281 8.10 -13.65 23.88
CA THR A 281 8.40 -15.09 24.00
C THR A 281 8.96 -15.55 25.33
N GLU A 282 9.48 -14.66 26.17
CA GLU A 282 9.78 -14.99 27.58
C GLU A 282 8.52 -15.49 28.32
N HIS A 283 7.33 -14.99 27.96
CA HIS A 283 6.06 -15.32 28.63
C HIS A 283 5.42 -16.65 28.18
N LEU A 284 5.76 -17.14 26.98
CA LEU A 284 5.26 -18.43 26.48
C LEU A 284 5.99 -19.63 27.09
N LYS A 285 7.19 -19.41 27.66
CA LYS A 285 7.96 -20.47 28.35
C LYS A 285 7.50 -20.71 29.79
N THR A 286 6.79 -19.76 30.40
CA THR A 286 6.35 -19.83 31.81
C THR A 286 4.90 -20.32 31.99
N SER A 287 4.19 -20.62 30.89
CA SER A 287 2.77 -21.02 30.88
C SER A 287 2.54 -22.46 30.40
N GLY A 288 3.60 -23.28 30.38
CA GLY A 288 3.53 -24.73 30.16
C GLY A 288 3.33 -25.51 31.45
#